data_AF-A0A7K8RB72-F1
#
_entry.id   AF-A0A7K8RB72-F1
#
_cell.length_a   1.000
_cell.length_b   1.000
_cell.length_c   1.000
_cell.angle_alpha   90.00
_cell.angle_beta   90.00
_cell.angle_gamma   90.00
#
_symmetry.space_group_name_H-M   'P 1'
#
loop_
_entity.id
_entity.type
_entity.pdbx_description
1 polymer ?
#
loop_
_entity_poly.entity_id
_entity_poly.type
_entity_poly.pdbx_seq_one_letter_code
_entity_poly.pdbx_strand_id
1 'polypeptide(L)'
;GGCVAMSSGNSLGKWETKDCKTTKAFSVCKKYIGKPKEPEVLPKPTDPCPSGWHNGSGLACYKVKCHSCLIVLRTRTWEEAERFCEALGGHLPSFSHSEEIKALHSILRKMISNDRWVWIGMNKRSPDSLGTWQWSDNKPVTSVVMPLDYLEDEYDTRDCAALKVSFKVFSNVYYFHEARDLEFYFRPFDCEAKLEWVCQITKGSTPKTPEWYIPDEIGIHGPPLVVDGAELWFVPDKNLSYQEAISYCQKNDSDLASVESYPKLRTILSQIEKVR
;
A
#
# COMPACT_ATOMS: atom_id res chain seq x y z
N GLY A 1 29.94 -7.41 -4.48
CA GLY A 1 28.81 -8.20 -5.01
C GLY A 1 29.34 -9.54 -5.50
N GLY A 2 28.64 -10.63 -5.21
CA GLY A 2 28.98 -12.00 -5.66
C GLY A 2 28.17 -12.43 -6.89
N CYS A 3 28.50 -13.59 -7.45
CA CYS A 3 27.77 -14.23 -8.54
C CYS A 3 26.90 -15.36 -7.99
N VAL A 4 25.85 -15.76 -8.70
CA VAL A 4 24.97 -16.86 -8.27
C VAL A 4 25.22 -18.11 -9.08
N ALA A 5 25.19 -19.27 -8.42
CA ALA A 5 25.22 -20.60 -9.03
C ALA A 5 24.10 -21.46 -8.45
N MET A 6 23.57 -22.39 -9.23
CA MET A 6 22.54 -23.32 -8.77
C MET A 6 23.18 -24.60 -8.23
N SER A 7 22.81 -25.05 -7.03
CA SER A 7 23.35 -26.27 -6.41
C SER A 7 22.76 -27.54 -7.02
N SER A 8 23.55 -28.62 -6.99
CA SER A 8 23.17 -29.97 -7.42
C SER A 8 23.30 -30.97 -6.26
N GLY A 9 22.61 -32.12 -6.34
CA GLY A 9 22.59 -33.13 -5.27
C GLY A 9 21.44 -32.92 -4.28
N ASN A 10 21.73 -32.99 -2.98
CA ASN A 10 20.71 -32.92 -1.91
C ASN A 10 20.00 -31.55 -1.79
N SER A 11 20.54 -30.51 -2.43
CA SER A 11 19.97 -29.15 -2.48
C SER A 11 19.66 -28.74 -3.93
N LEU A 12 19.22 -29.67 -4.77
CA LEU A 12 18.93 -29.42 -6.19
C LEU A 12 18.04 -28.18 -6.38
N GLY A 13 18.49 -27.24 -7.23
CA GLY A 13 17.69 -26.08 -7.65
C GLY A 13 17.79 -24.84 -6.75
N LYS A 14 18.50 -24.90 -5.62
CA LYS A 14 18.72 -23.72 -4.77
C LYS A 14 19.80 -22.81 -5.36
N TRP A 15 19.60 -21.50 -5.26
CA TRP A 15 20.56 -20.49 -5.66
C TRP A 15 21.56 -20.22 -4.54
N GLU A 16 22.84 -20.28 -4.83
CA GLU A 16 23.93 -20.00 -3.90
C GLU A 16 24.78 -18.84 -4.41
N THR A 17 25.07 -17.89 -3.52
CA THR A 17 26.03 -16.81 -3.81
C THR A 17 27.45 -17.32 -3.66
N LYS A 18 28.27 -17.12 -4.69
CA LYS A 18 29.66 -17.58 -4.80
C LYS A 18 30.57 -16.46 -5.29
N ASP A 19 31.88 -16.66 -5.13
CA ASP A 19 32.88 -15.74 -5.68
C ASP A 19 32.96 -15.88 -7.20
N CYS A 20 32.75 -14.79 -7.93
CA CYS A 20 32.69 -14.74 -9.39
C CYS A 20 33.98 -15.18 -10.08
N LYS A 21 35.15 -15.01 -9.45
CA LYS A 21 36.46 -15.22 -10.07
C LYS A 21 36.99 -16.61 -9.79
N THR A 22 36.76 -17.14 -8.59
CA THR A 22 37.35 -18.39 -8.14
C THR A 22 36.43 -19.59 -8.33
N THR A 23 35.11 -19.37 -8.29
CA THR A 23 34.14 -20.46 -8.35
C THR A 23 33.93 -20.93 -9.79
N LYS A 24 34.11 -22.23 -10.03
CA LYS A 24 33.80 -22.86 -11.31
C LYS A 24 32.46 -23.60 -11.20
N ALA A 25 31.58 -23.40 -12.17
CA ALA A 25 30.28 -24.07 -12.27
C ALA A 25 29.94 -24.36 -13.73
N PHE A 26 29.04 -25.31 -13.97
CA PHE A 26 28.49 -25.55 -15.31
C PHE A 26 27.60 -24.38 -15.75
N SER A 27 27.54 -24.13 -17.06
CA SER A 27 26.76 -23.03 -17.64
C SER A 27 25.51 -23.56 -18.35
N VAL A 28 24.37 -22.90 -18.11
CA VAL A 28 23.11 -23.15 -18.82
C VAL A 28 22.78 -21.91 -19.65
N CYS A 29 22.69 -22.09 -20.98
CA CYS A 29 22.45 -21.01 -21.92
C CYS A 29 21.03 -21.08 -22.50
N LYS A 30 20.37 -19.93 -22.72
CA LYS A 30 19.07 -19.85 -23.39
C LYS A 30 19.20 -19.22 -24.77
N LYS A 31 18.53 -19.79 -25.78
CA LYS A 31 18.36 -19.21 -27.11
C LYS A 31 16.85 -19.15 -27.41
N TYR A 32 16.35 -17.96 -27.77
CA TYR A 32 14.95 -17.82 -28.17
C TYR A 32 14.76 -18.36 -29.59
N ILE A 33 13.71 -19.17 -29.78
CA ILE A 33 13.30 -19.69 -31.09
C ILE A 33 12.06 -18.89 -31.51
N GLY A 34 12.14 -18.13 -32.60
CA GLY A 34 11.07 -17.25 -33.10
C GLY A 34 11.50 -15.79 -33.24
N LYS A 35 10.59 -14.91 -33.70
CA LYS A 35 10.82 -13.46 -33.61
C LYS A 35 11.09 -13.12 -32.14
N PRO A 36 12.09 -12.28 -31.83
CA PRO A 36 12.21 -11.73 -30.48
C PRO A 36 10.84 -11.22 -30.10
N LYS A 37 10.28 -11.70 -28.98
CA LYS A 37 9.12 -11.05 -28.38
C LYS A 37 9.51 -9.57 -28.33
N GLU A 38 8.74 -8.71 -28.99
CA GLU A 38 9.01 -7.27 -28.99
C GLU A 38 9.32 -6.89 -27.55
N PRO A 39 10.48 -6.26 -27.27
CA PRO A 39 10.91 -6.03 -25.91
C PRO A 39 9.73 -5.39 -25.20
N GLU A 40 9.14 -6.11 -24.24
CA GLU A 40 8.10 -5.55 -23.38
C GLU A 40 8.64 -4.20 -22.94
N VAL A 41 7.92 -3.13 -23.25
CA VAL A 41 8.40 -1.76 -23.01
C VAL A 41 8.73 -1.69 -21.54
N LEU A 42 10.03 -1.80 -21.24
CA LEU A 42 10.45 -1.93 -19.85
C LEU A 42 10.17 -0.58 -19.20
N PRO A 43 9.48 -0.58 -18.04
CA PRO A 43 9.20 0.64 -17.33
C PRO A 43 10.52 1.34 -16.99
N LYS A 44 10.62 2.62 -17.32
CA LYS A 44 11.81 3.43 -17.06
C LYS A 44 11.62 4.24 -15.77
N PRO A 45 12.68 4.46 -14.98
CA PRO A 45 12.59 5.31 -13.78
C PRO A 45 12.15 6.75 -14.07
N THR A 46 12.31 7.21 -15.32
CA THR A 46 11.89 8.52 -15.82
C THR A 46 10.40 8.62 -16.13
N ASP A 47 9.69 7.48 -16.21
CA ASP A 47 8.28 7.49 -16.57
C ASP A 47 7.48 8.13 -15.41
N PRO A 48 6.48 8.97 -15.72
CA PRO A 48 5.70 9.64 -14.69
C PRO A 48 4.77 8.66 -13.97
N CYS A 49 4.45 8.98 -12.71
CA CYS A 49 3.35 8.33 -12.02
C CYS A 49 2.01 8.88 -12.51
N PRO A 50 0.96 8.06 -12.57
CA PRO A 50 -0.39 8.50 -12.90
C PRO A 50 -0.90 9.58 -11.94
N SER A 51 -1.85 10.41 -12.39
CA SER A 51 -2.47 11.45 -11.57
C SER A 51 -3.07 10.87 -10.28
N GLY A 52 -2.89 11.56 -9.15
CA GLY A 52 -3.30 11.08 -7.83
C GLY A 52 -2.40 10.02 -7.20
N TRP A 53 -1.30 9.58 -7.86
CA TRP A 53 -0.29 8.69 -7.31
C TRP A 53 1.01 9.45 -6.98
N HIS A 54 1.62 9.11 -5.85
CA HIS A 54 2.88 9.70 -5.39
C HIS A 54 4.08 8.99 -6.02
N ASN A 55 5.06 9.79 -6.43
CA ASN A 55 6.31 9.28 -6.99
C ASN A 55 7.19 8.69 -5.88
N GLY A 56 7.53 7.41 -6.01
CA GLY A 56 8.45 6.69 -5.13
C GLY A 56 9.87 6.61 -5.68
N SER A 57 10.72 5.88 -4.95
CA SER A 57 12.05 5.51 -5.45
C SER A 57 11.96 4.42 -6.52
N GLY A 58 12.95 4.35 -7.41
CA GLY A 58 13.00 3.38 -8.49
C GLY A 58 11.81 3.47 -9.44
N LEU A 59 11.12 2.34 -9.61
CA LEU A 59 9.96 2.19 -10.50
C LEU A 59 8.62 2.28 -9.75
N ALA A 60 8.60 2.61 -8.46
CA ALA A 60 7.38 2.58 -7.68
C ALA A 60 6.58 3.89 -7.76
N CYS A 61 5.26 3.75 -7.91
CA CYS A 61 4.27 4.80 -7.65
C CYS A 61 3.34 4.32 -6.54
N TYR A 62 3.01 5.20 -5.60
CA TYR A 62 2.23 4.85 -4.41
C TYR A 62 0.92 5.61 -4.34
N LYS A 63 -0.17 4.90 -4.05
CA LYS A 63 -1.46 5.49 -3.70
C LYS A 63 -1.72 5.28 -2.23
N VAL A 64 -1.65 6.38 -1.47
CA VAL A 64 -2.04 6.40 -0.07
C VAL A 64 -3.50 6.84 0.00
N LYS A 65 -4.38 6.02 0.55
CA LYS A 65 -5.75 6.45 0.84
C LYS A 65 -5.70 7.32 2.11
N CYS A 66 -5.97 8.63 1.99
CA CYS A 66 -5.73 9.59 3.08
C CYS A 66 -7.01 10.17 3.72
N HIS A 67 -7.17 9.88 5.01
CA HIS A 67 -7.68 10.63 6.18
C HIS A 67 -9.01 11.41 6.22
N SER A 68 -9.64 11.83 5.11
CA SER A 68 -10.97 12.50 5.17
C SER A 68 -12.18 11.58 4.95
N CYS A 69 -11.99 10.32 4.56
CA CYS A 69 -13.07 9.34 4.51
C CYS A 69 -13.10 8.50 5.80
N LEU A 70 -14.24 8.50 6.48
CA LEU A 70 -14.85 7.39 7.24
C LEU A 70 -13.93 6.47 8.05
N ILE A 71 -14.08 6.52 9.37
CA ILE A 71 -13.43 5.64 10.36
C ILE A 71 -13.64 4.14 10.09
N VAL A 72 -14.75 3.76 9.46
CA VAL A 72 -15.12 2.35 9.17
C VAL A 72 -14.49 1.83 7.86
N LEU A 73 -14.08 2.71 6.95
CA LEU A 73 -13.36 2.39 5.70
C LEU A 73 -11.84 2.56 5.82
N ARG A 74 -11.34 3.01 6.99
CA ARG A 74 -9.91 3.30 7.20
C ARG A 74 -9.02 2.08 7.18
N THR A 75 -9.57 0.92 7.54
CA THR A 75 -8.75 -0.25 7.78
C THR A 75 -9.35 -1.51 7.20
N ARG A 76 -8.50 -2.36 6.65
CA ARG A 76 -8.87 -3.62 5.99
C ARG A 76 -7.99 -4.75 6.49
N THR A 77 -8.47 -5.97 6.39
CA THR A 77 -7.61 -7.15 6.52
C THR A 77 -6.54 -7.11 5.44
N TRP A 78 -5.44 -7.83 5.63
CA TRP A 78 -4.36 -7.86 4.65
C TRP A 78 -4.87 -8.34 3.28
N GLU A 79 -5.76 -9.34 3.26
CA GLU A 79 -6.29 -9.91 2.01
C GLU A 79 -7.22 -8.95 1.27
N GLU A 80 -8.10 -8.25 2.00
CA GLU A 80 -8.95 -7.22 1.41
C GLU A 80 -8.12 -6.07 0.83
N ALA A 81 -7.05 -5.68 1.52
CA ALA A 81 -6.15 -4.62 1.08
C ALA A 81 -5.38 -5.01 -0.19
N GLU A 82 -4.87 -6.25 -0.26
CA GLU A 82 -4.21 -6.78 -1.46
C GLU A 82 -5.17 -6.82 -2.66
N ARG A 83 -6.36 -7.42 -2.49
CA ARG A 83 -7.38 -7.48 -3.56
C ARG A 83 -7.80 -6.09 -4.06
N PHE A 84 -7.86 -5.11 -3.16
CA PHE A 84 -8.13 -3.73 -3.52
C PHE A 84 -7.04 -3.18 -4.44
N CYS A 85 -5.76 -3.40 -4.11
CA CYS A 85 -4.65 -2.96 -4.94
C CYS A 85 -4.60 -3.70 -6.29
N GLU A 86 -4.89 -5.02 -6.31
CA GLU A 86 -4.99 -5.81 -7.54
C GLU A 86 -6.07 -5.27 -8.49
N ALA A 87 -7.21 -4.85 -7.93
CA ALA A 87 -8.29 -4.25 -8.71
C ALA A 87 -7.88 -2.90 -9.32
N LEU A 88 -6.94 -2.17 -8.71
CA LEU A 88 -6.31 -0.97 -9.28
C LEU A 88 -5.17 -1.27 -10.25
N GLY A 89 -4.86 -2.55 -10.49
CA GLY A 89 -3.76 -2.98 -11.35
C GLY A 89 -2.39 -2.91 -10.67
N GLY A 90 -2.35 -2.95 -9.34
CA GLY A 90 -1.15 -2.95 -8.52
C GLY A 90 -1.18 -4.03 -7.44
N HIS A 91 -0.33 -3.87 -6.44
CA HIS A 91 -0.22 -4.77 -5.29
C HIS A 91 0.04 -3.95 -4.03
N LEU A 92 -0.01 -4.57 -2.85
CA LEU A 92 0.57 -3.94 -1.66
C LEU A 92 2.08 -3.68 -1.85
N PRO A 93 2.66 -2.65 -1.20
CA PRO A 93 4.05 -2.27 -1.41
C PRO A 93 5.04 -3.40 -1.16
N SER A 94 6.00 -3.51 -2.06
CA SER A 94 7.12 -4.43 -1.98
C SER A 94 8.44 -3.69 -2.21
N PHE A 95 9.50 -4.15 -1.54
CA PHE A 95 10.79 -3.45 -1.53
C PHE A 95 11.94 -4.38 -1.89
N SER A 96 12.79 -3.91 -2.79
CA SER A 96 14.07 -4.54 -3.14
C SER A 96 15.25 -3.84 -2.45
N HIS A 97 15.08 -2.57 -2.10
CA HIS A 97 16.12 -1.72 -1.51
C HIS A 97 15.57 -0.86 -0.37
N SER A 98 16.45 -0.55 0.60
CA SER A 98 16.08 0.29 1.75
C SER A 98 15.65 1.71 1.37
N GLU A 99 16.13 2.24 0.25
CA GLU A 99 15.72 3.55 -0.26
C GLU A 99 14.23 3.60 -0.67
N GLU A 100 13.67 2.47 -1.11
CA GLU A 100 12.25 2.38 -1.45
C GLU A 100 11.37 2.44 -0.18
N ILE A 101 11.84 1.80 0.90
CA ILE A 101 11.18 1.85 2.22
C ILE A 101 11.18 3.28 2.76
N LYS A 102 12.34 3.97 2.71
CA LYS A 102 12.47 5.37 3.14
C LYS A 102 11.56 6.31 2.34
N ALA A 103 11.51 6.13 1.01
CA ALA A 103 10.66 6.94 0.15
C ALA A 103 9.18 6.79 0.51
N LEU A 104 8.69 5.56 0.67
CA LEU A 104 7.32 5.32 1.11
C LEU A 104 7.06 5.91 2.50
N HIS A 105 7.98 5.70 3.45
CA HIS A 105 7.82 6.23 4.80
C HIS A 105 7.73 7.77 4.82
N SER A 106 8.50 8.46 3.97
CA SER A 106 8.42 9.92 3.81
C SER A 106 7.07 10.37 3.24
N ILE A 107 6.52 9.65 2.27
CA ILE A 107 5.18 9.93 1.71
C ILE A 107 4.12 9.74 2.81
N LEU A 108 4.18 8.63 3.54
CA LEU A 108 3.25 8.31 4.61
C LEU A 108 3.26 9.34 5.74
N ARG A 109 4.44 9.84 6.14
CA ARG A 109 4.54 10.91 7.16
C ARG A 109 3.92 12.24 6.75
N LYS A 110 3.81 12.52 5.45
CA LYS A 110 3.15 13.75 4.98
C LYS A 110 1.63 13.62 4.96
N MET A 111 1.13 12.40 4.85
CA MET A 111 -0.30 12.11 4.66
C MET A 111 -1.00 11.71 5.96
N ILE A 112 -0.32 10.97 6.81
CA ILE A 112 -0.84 10.53 8.10
C ILE A 112 -0.42 11.58 9.15
N SER A 113 -1.21 11.78 10.21
CA SER A 113 -0.89 12.79 11.25
C SER A 113 -0.43 12.18 12.58
N ASN A 114 -0.66 10.87 12.78
CA ASN A 114 -0.40 10.14 14.03
C ASN A 114 0.34 8.83 13.76
N ASP A 115 0.93 8.25 14.81
CA ASP A 115 1.54 6.92 14.72
C ASP A 115 0.51 5.87 14.25
N ARG A 116 0.82 5.21 13.12
CA ARG A 116 -0.05 4.21 12.48
C ARG A 116 0.77 3.03 11.97
N TRP A 117 0.09 1.90 11.79
CA TRP A 117 0.61 0.74 11.07
C TRP A 117 -0.09 0.62 9.74
N VAL A 118 0.70 0.38 8.70
CA VAL A 118 0.23 0.32 7.31
C VAL A 118 0.62 -1.02 6.70
N TRP A 119 -0.34 -1.70 6.08
CA TRP A 119 -0.10 -2.95 5.38
C TRP A 119 0.90 -2.80 4.24
N ILE A 120 1.77 -3.82 4.12
CA ILE A 120 2.72 -4.01 3.01
C ILE A 120 2.56 -5.44 2.47
N GLY A 121 3.10 -5.73 1.28
CA GLY A 121 2.88 -7.00 0.60
C GLY A 121 3.61 -8.20 1.19
N MET A 122 4.35 -8.01 2.29
CA MET A 122 5.17 -9.06 2.91
C MET A 122 4.28 -10.01 3.73
N ASN A 123 4.34 -11.30 3.43
CA ASN A 123 3.52 -12.34 4.06
C ASN A 123 4.20 -13.72 4.07
N LYS A 124 3.73 -14.64 4.91
CA LYS A 124 4.15 -16.07 4.96
C LYS A 124 2.95 -17.03 4.91
N ARG A 125 1.86 -16.59 4.27
CA ARG A 125 0.56 -17.29 4.24
C ARG A 125 0.50 -18.52 3.34
N SER A 126 1.40 -18.61 2.36
CA SER A 126 1.35 -19.70 1.38
C SER A 126 1.88 -20.99 2.00
N PRO A 127 1.14 -22.12 1.93
CA PRO A 127 1.66 -23.42 2.35
C PRO A 127 2.95 -23.80 1.60
N ASP A 128 3.07 -23.36 0.34
CA ASP A 128 4.23 -23.62 -0.51
C ASP A 128 5.49 -22.86 -0.05
N SER A 129 5.33 -21.76 0.73
CA SER A 129 6.46 -20.99 1.22
C SER A 129 7.12 -21.63 2.45
N LEU A 130 6.58 -22.73 3.00
CA LEU A 130 7.15 -23.45 4.14
C LEU A 130 7.51 -22.52 5.33
N GLY A 131 6.67 -21.50 5.58
CA GLY A 131 6.89 -20.51 6.64
C GLY A 131 7.88 -19.39 6.30
N THR A 132 8.37 -19.32 5.06
CA THR A 132 9.25 -18.24 4.60
C THR A 132 8.46 -17.02 4.13
N TRP A 133 9.05 -15.84 4.36
CA TRP A 133 8.50 -14.55 3.95
C TRP A 133 8.63 -14.34 2.44
N GLN A 134 7.57 -13.81 1.83
CA GLN A 134 7.47 -13.50 0.41
C GLN A 134 6.68 -12.21 0.16
N TRP A 135 6.88 -11.59 -0.99
CA TRP A 135 6.10 -10.45 -1.46
C TRP A 135 4.87 -10.90 -2.27
N SER A 136 3.73 -10.21 -2.13
CA SER A 136 2.50 -10.50 -2.88
C SER A 136 2.62 -10.30 -4.40
N ASP A 137 3.52 -9.42 -4.84
CA ASP A 137 3.81 -9.16 -6.25
C ASP A 137 4.85 -10.11 -6.88
N ASN A 138 5.22 -11.18 -6.18
CA ASN A 138 6.24 -12.16 -6.57
C ASN A 138 7.66 -11.59 -6.76
N LYS A 139 7.96 -10.39 -6.26
CA LYS A 139 9.34 -9.91 -6.23
C LYS A 139 10.19 -10.77 -5.29
N PRO A 140 11.47 -11.02 -5.63
CA PRO A 140 12.38 -11.75 -4.75
C PRO A 140 12.66 -10.95 -3.47
N VAL A 141 12.64 -11.64 -2.33
CA VAL A 141 13.00 -11.04 -1.04
C VAL A 141 14.52 -10.93 -0.96
N THR A 142 15.06 -9.74 -1.16
CA THR A 142 16.51 -9.46 -1.12
C THR A 142 16.99 -8.98 0.25
N SER A 143 16.12 -8.30 1.00
CA SER A 143 16.41 -7.79 2.34
C SER A 143 15.13 -7.72 3.16
N VAL A 144 15.16 -8.27 4.37
CA VAL A 144 14.06 -8.19 5.34
C VAL A 144 14.51 -7.26 6.46
N VAL A 145 13.77 -6.17 6.67
CA VAL A 145 14.02 -5.21 7.75
C VAL A 145 13.04 -5.52 8.89
N MET A 146 13.23 -6.66 9.54
CA MET A 146 12.51 -7.05 10.75
C MET A 146 13.47 -7.13 11.94
N PRO A 147 13.07 -6.69 13.15
CA PRO A 147 13.86 -6.91 14.35
C PRO A 147 14.10 -8.41 14.56
N LEU A 148 15.31 -8.77 15.01
CA LEU A 148 15.77 -10.16 15.18
C LEU A 148 14.83 -10.98 16.05
N ASP A 149 14.27 -10.38 17.09
CA ASP A 149 13.34 -11.02 18.04
C ASP A 149 12.08 -11.60 17.36
N TYR A 150 11.67 -11.08 16.19
CA TYR A 150 10.49 -11.57 15.45
C TYR A 150 10.82 -12.66 14.42
N LEU A 151 12.11 -12.96 14.20
CA LEU A 151 12.55 -14.04 13.31
C LEU A 151 12.66 -15.38 14.05
N GLU A 152 12.58 -15.39 15.38
CA GLU A 152 12.81 -16.56 16.24
C GLU A 152 11.53 -17.19 16.80
N ASP A 153 10.35 -16.59 16.60
CA ASP A 153 9.06 -17.14 17.08
C ASP A 153 8.46 -18.13 16.06
N GLU A 154 8.79 -19.42 16.19
CA GLU A 154 8.28 -20.53 15.37
C GLU A 154 6.75 -20.78 15.48
N TYR A 155 6.08 -20.19 16.47
CA TYR A 155 4.64 -20.36 16.73
C TYR A 155 3.80 -19.12 16.43
N ASP A 156 4.35 -18.17 15.68
CA ASP A 156 3.65 -16.92 15.42
C ASP A 156 2.57 -17.09 14.35
N THR A 157 1.29 -16.99 14.72
CA THR A 157 0.15 -16.93 13.78
C THR A 157 0.08 -15.62 12.99
N ARG A 158 0.99 -14.68 13.25
CA ARG A 158 1.11 -13.40 12.55
C ARG A 158 1.83 -13.60 11.21
N ASP A 159 1.06 -13.99 10.20
CA ASP A 159 1.58 -14.32 8.86
C ASP A 159 1.64 -13.15 7.87
N CYS A 160 1.29 -11.94 8.32
CA CYS A 160 1.30 -10.72 7.52
C CYS A 160 2.22 -9.69 8.17
N ALA A 161 2.80 -8.76 7.40
CA ALA A 161 3.64 -7.71 7.98
C ALA A 161 3.14 -6.31 7.66
N ALA A 162 3.35 -5.39 8.60
CA ALA A 162 3.01 -3.98 8.47
C ALA A 162 4.22 -3.09 8.74
N LEU A 163 4.26 -1.93 8.07
CA LEU A 163 5.25 -0.88 8.28
C LEU A 163 4.76 0.10 9.34
N LYS A 164 5.61 0.46 10.29
CA LYS A 164 5.33 1.54 11.24
C LYS A 164 5.53 2.90 10.57
N VAL A 165 4.53 3.77 10.71
CA VAL A 165 4.64 5.21 10.42
C VAL A 165 4.74 5.91 11.76
N SER A 166 5.92 6.43 12.11
CA SER A 166 6.13 7.09 13.41
C SER A 166 6.46 8.57 13.24
N PHE A 167 5.77 9.39 14.02
CA PHE A 167 5.98 10.82 14.16
C PHE A 167 6.80 11.02 15.43
N LYS A 168 8.12 10.87 15.36
CA LYS A 168 8.96 11.40 16.44
C LYS A 168 8.77 12.92 16.45
N VAL A 169 7.90 13.40 17.35
CA VAL A 169 7.98 14.77 17.85
C VAL A 169 9.41 14.88 18.39
N PHE A 170 10.12 15.97 18.08
CA PHE A 170 11.41 16.31 18.68
C PHE A 170 11.25 16.45 20.20
N SER A 171 11.09 15.34 20.91
CA SER A 171 11.19 15.28 22.35
C SER A 171 12.67 15.19 22.64
N ASN A 172 13.24 16.31 23.11
CA ASN A 172 14.59 16.39 23.65
C ASN A 172 14.69 15.56 24.94
N VAL A 173 14.50 14.24 24.86
CA VAL A 173 14.66 13.33 26.00
C VAL A 173 15.88 12.49 25.74
N TYR A 174 17.00 13.02 26.20
CA TYR A 174 18.29 12.34 26.31
C TYR A 174 18.27 11.31 27.44
N TYR A 175 17.57 10.18 27.33
CA TYR A 175 17.89 9.01 28.17
C TYR A 175 17.65 7.69 27.43
N PHE A 176 18.77 7.07 27.04
CA PHE A 176 19.12 5.65 26.95
C PHE A 176 18.00 4.61 26.68
N HIS A 177 18.11 3.90 25.55
CA HIS A 177 18.49 2.48 25.52
C HIS A 177 18.98 2.10 24.12
N GLU A 178 20.08 1.35 24.06
CA GLU A 178 20.78 0.86 22.87
C GLU A 178 19.99 -0.21 22.09
N ALA A 179 18.79 0.11 21.63
CA ALA A 179 18.20 -0.56 20.49
C ALA A 179 18.36 0.41 19.32
N ARG A 180 19.01 -0.02 18.24
CA ARG A 180 19.09 0.77 17.00
C ARG A 180 17.67 1.17 16.62
N ASP A 181 17.35 2.45 16.84
CA ASP A 181 16.11 3.11 16.47
C ASP A 181 15.96 3.03 14.94
N LEU A 182 15.55 1.87 14.43
CA LEU A 182 15.20 1.72 13.03
C LEU A 182 13.92 2.54 12.84
N GLU A 183 14.08 3.71 12.25
CA GLU A 183 13.01 4.67 11.99
C GLU A 183 11.89 4.06 11.09
N PHE A 184 12.16 2.93 10.44
CA PHE A 184 11.27 2.18 9.56
C PHE A 184 11.60 0.68 9.64
N TYR A 185 10.81 -0.10 10.38
CA TYR A 185 10.91 -1.55 10.44
C TYR A 185 9.55 -2.19 10.16
N PHE A 186 9.58 -3.44 9.70
CA PHE A 186 8.37 -4.24 9.56
C PHE A 186 8.14 -5.03 10.83
N ARG A 187 6.87 -5.20 11.17
CA ARG A 187 6.43 -6.04 12.29
C ARG A 187 5.43 -7.07 11.77
N PRO A 188 5.50 -8.33 12.23
CA PRO A 188 4.44 -9.30 12.00
C PRO A 188 3.12 -8.86 12.67
N PHE A 189 2.02 -9.07 11.98
CA PHE A 189 0.65 -8.86 12.41
C PHE A 189 -0.23 -10.04 11.98
N ASP A 190 -1.30 -10.23 12.74
CA ASP A 190 -2.39 -11.13 12.36
C ASP A 190 -3.02 -10.61 11.06
N CYS A 191 -3.15 -11.46 10.05
CA CYS A 191 -3.70 -11.09 8.75
C CYS A 191 -5.16 -10.61 8.82
N GLU A 192 -5.90 -11.05 9.85
CA GLU A 192 -7.28 -10.63 10.13
C GLU A 192 -7.35 -9.27 10.85
N ALA A 193 -6.22 -8.72 11.28
CA ALA A 193 -6.17 -7.36 11.82
C ALA A 193 -6.59 -6.36 10.74
N LYS A 194 -7.32 -5.33 11.15
CA LYS A 194 -7.71 -4.25 10.24
C LYS A 194 -6.72 -3.10 10.39
N LEU A 195 -5.86 -2.89 9.38
CA LEU A 195 -4.91 -1.78 9.31
C LEU A 195 -5.14 -0.90 8.07
N GLU A 196 -4.58 0.31 8.09
CA GLU A 196 -4.50 1.16 6.90
C GLU A 196 -3.60 0.48 5.86
N TRP A 197 -3.73 0.83 4.58
CA TRP A 197 -2.93 0.23 3.52
C TRP A 197 -2.52 1.25 2.47
N VAL A 198 -1.53 0.89 1.68
CA VAL A 198 -1.07 1.64 0.52
C VAL A 198 -1.08 0.69 -0.67
N CYS A 199 -1.32 1.21 -1.87
CA CYS A 199 -1.13 0.45 -3.10
C CYS A 199 0.11 0.92 -3.84
N GLN A 200 0.77 -0.01 -4.53
CA GLN A 200 1.91 0.23 -5.39
C GLN A 200 1.59 -0.22 -6.83
N ILE A 201 1.96 0.63 -7.79
CA ILE A 201 2.04 0.27 -9.22
C ILE A 201 3.43 0.61 -9.75
N THR A 202 3.78 0.06 -10.91
CA THR A 202 5.01 0.41 -11.61
C THR A 202 4.84 1.69 -12.43
N LYS A 203 5.89 2.52 -12.48
CA LYS A 203 5.98 3.69 -13.36
C LYS A 203 5.74 3.28 -14.81
N GLY A 204 5.03 4.11 -15.56
CA GLY A 204 4.62 3.80 -16.93
C GLY A 204 3.39 2.90 -17.04
N SER A 205 2.89 2.33 -15.94
CA SER A 205 1.64 1.55 -15.94
C SER A 205 0.42 2.45 -15.85
N THR A 206 -0.65 2.07 -16.56
CA THR A 206 -1.97 2.70 -16.44
C THR A 206 -2.76 2.00 -15.33
N PRO A 207 -3.18 2.70 -14.27
CA PRO A 207 -4.01 2.10 -13.22
C PRO A 207 -5.33 1.62 -13.82
N LYS A 208 -5.83 0.50 -13.31
CA LYS A 208 -7.21 0.09 -13.57
C LYS A 208 -8.13 0.95 -12.70
N THR A 209 -9.23 1.41 -13.26
CA THR A 209 -10.28 2.13 -12.54
C THR A 209 -11.57 1.31 -12.59
N PRO A 210 -11.77 0.37 -11.65
CA PRO A 210 -13.03 -0.35 -11.53
C PRO A 210 -14.22 0.61 -11.39
N GLU A 211 -15.41 0.20 -11.82
CA GLU A 211 -16.61 1.05 -11.76
C GLU A 211 -17.01 1.50 -10.33
N TRP A 212 -16.53 0.78 -9.32
CA TRP A 212 -16.71 1.09 -7.91
C TRP A 212 -15.63 2.04 -7.36
N TYR A 213 -14.52 2.24 -8.07
CA TYR A 213 -13.40 3.06 -7.60
C TYR A 213 -13.58 4.52 -8.03
N ILE A 214 -13.72 5.40 -7.04
CA ILE A 214 -13.83 6.85 -7.24
C ILE A 214 -12.47 7.48 -6.86
N PRO A 215 -11.71 8.02 -7.83
CA PRO A 215 -10.42 8.64 -7.55
C PRO A 215 -10.56 9.84 -6.61
N ASP A 216 -9.63 10.02 -5.68
CA ASP A 216 -9.62 11.18 -4.77
C ASP A 216 -9.33 12.53 -5.47
N GLU A 217 -9.14 12.56 -6.80
CA GLU A 217 -8.84 13.79 -7.56
C GLU A 217 -10.07 14.32 -8.33
N ILE A 218 -10.74 15.22 -7.63
CA ILE A 218 -11.48 16.45 -8.00
C ILE A 218 -12.47 16.57 -6.86
N GLY A 219 -12.52 17.73 -6.19
CA GLY A 219 -13.49 18.01 -5.15
C GLY A 219 -14.92 18.05 -5.69
N ILE A 220 -15.48 16.90 -6.08
CA ILE A 220 -16.91 16.73 -6.42
C ILE A 220 -17.74 16.82 -5.14
N HIS A 221 -17.12 16.46 -4.01
CA HIS A 221 -17.62 16.73 -2.68
C HIS A 221 -16.72 17.79 -2.07
N GLY A 222 -17.28 18.95 -1.75
CA GLY A 222 -16.58 19.93 -0.91
C GLY A 222 -16.13 19.29 0.42
N PRO A 223 -15.35 20.00 1.24
CA PRO A 223 -14.90 19.47 2.53
C PRO A 223 -16.12 18.94 3.34
N PRO A 224 -16.08 17.68 3.79
CA PRO A 224 -17.22 17.07 4.48
C PRO A 224 -17.50 17.79 5.80
N LEU A 225 -18.78 17.91 6.14
CA LEU A 225 -19.21 18.52 7.39
C LEU A 225 -19.65 17.44 8.36
N VAL A 226 -19.05 17.42 9.54
CA VAL A 226 -19.40 16.48 10.60
C VAL A 226 -20.35 17.16 11.57
N VAL A 227 -21.59 16.68 11.65
CA VAL A 227 -22.60 17.17 12.60
C VAL A 227 -23.33 15.97 13.20
N ASP A 228 -23.42 15.93 14.53
CA ASP A 228 -24.10 14.87 15.28
C ASP A 228 -23.65 13.45 14.90
N GLY A 229 -22.34 13.28 14.67
CA GLY A 229 -21.75 11.99 14.31
C GLY A 229 -22.02 11.54 12.86
N ALA A 230 -22.78 12.32 12.08
CA ALA A 230 -22.99 12.08 10.66
C ALA A 230 -22.09 12.99 9.80
N GLU A 231 -21.55 12.44 8.73
CA GLU A 231 -20.76 13.16 7.74
C GLU A 231 -21.65 13.54 6.55
N LEU A 232 -21.67 14.82 6.20
CA LEU A 232 -22.50 15.36 5.12
C LEU A 232 -21.62 15.75 3.93
N TRP A 233 -21.93 15.19 2.76
CA TRP A 233 -21.29 15.50 1.48
C TRP A 233 -22.22 16.31 0.61
N PHE A 234 -21.72 17.45 0.11
CA PHE A 234 -22.43 18.27 -0.85
C PHE A 234 -21.98 17.91 -2.26
N VAL A 235 -22.93 17.70 -3.18
CA VAL A 235 -22.67 17.30 -4.57
C VAL A 235 -23.20 18.40 -5.51
N PRO A 236 -22.56 19.58 -5.56
CA PRO A 236 -23.11 20.72 -6.30
C PRO A 236 -23.07 20.53 -7.82
N ASP A 237 -22.11 19.77 -8.32
CA ASP A 237 -21.83 19.63 -9.77
C ASP A 237 -22.70 18.57 -10.46
N LYS A 238 -23.63 17.93 -9.73
CA LYS A 238 -24.53 16.90 -10.30
C LYS A 238 -25.98 17.27 -10.06
N ASN A 239 -26.73 17.44 -11.15
CA ASN A 239 -28.17 17.61 -11.11
C ASN A 239 -28.83 16.25 -11.36
N LEU A 240 -29.29 15.59 -10.31
CA LEU A 240 -29.85 14.23 -10.32
C LEU A 240 -31.33 14.26 -9.97
N SER A 241 -32.13 13.36 -10.56
CA SER A 241 -33.48 13.10 -10.06
C SER A 241 -33.44 12.42 -8.68
N TYR A 242 -34.55 12.42 -7.95
CA TYR A 242 -34.63 11.82 -6.62
C TYR A 242 -34.19 10.33 -6.60
N GLN A 243 -34.61 9.55 -7.59
CA GLN A 243 -34.26 8.13 -7.70
C GLN A 243 -32.77 7.92 -8.03
N GLU A 244 -32.21 8.77 -8.90
CA GLU A 244 -30.78 8.75 -9.23
C GLU A 244 -29.93 9.19 -8.03
N ALA A 245 -30.39 10.14 -7.23
CA ALA A 245 -29.71 10.59 -6.02
C ALA A 245 -29.66 9.48 -4.96
N ILE A 246 -30.75 8.73 -4.76
CA ILE A 246 -30.76 7.54 -3.88
C ILE A 246 -29.72 6.52 -4.36
N SER A 247 -29.78 6.17 -5.64
CA SER A 247 -28.87 5.19 -6.22
C SER A 247 -27.41 5.66 -6.14
N TYR A 248 -27.18 6.96 -6.28
CA TYR A 248 -25.86 7.57 -6.16
C TYR A 248 -25.30 7.50 -4.73
N CYS A 249 -26.12 7.84 -3.72
CA CYS A 249 -25.72 7.71 -2.32
C CYS A 249 -25.43 6.25 -1.97
N GLN A 250 -26.34 5.33 -2.32
CA GLN A 250 -26.20 3.90 -2.04
C GLN A 250 -24.96 3.29 -2.71
N LYS A 251 -24.66 3.72 -3.94
CA LYS A 251 -23.44 3.32 -4.65
C LYS A 251 -22.16 3.77 -3.96
N ASN A 252 -22.23 4.83 -3.14
CA ASN A 252 -21.10 5.35 -2.36
C ASN A 252 -21.14 4.88 -0.90
N ASP A 253 -21.81 3.76 -0.61
CA ASP A 253 -21.97 3.20 0.74
C ASP A 253 -22.55 4.21 1.75
N SER A 254 -23.47 5.07 1.28
CA SER A 254 -24.12 6.11 2.07
C SER A 254 -25.62 6.18 1.76
N ASP A 255 -26.36 6.92 2.58
CA ASP A 255 -27.78 7.17 2.41
C ASP A 255 -28.04 8.65 2.11
N LEU A 256 -29.22 8.95 1.59
CA LEU A 256 -29.66 10.35 1.48
C LEU A 256 -29.64 11.00 2.87
N ALA A 257 -29.06 12.20 2.95
CA ALA A 257 -28.93 12.92 4.19
C ALA A 257 -30.30 13.20 4.84
N SER A 258 -30.52 12.61 6.02
CA SER A 258 -31.68 12.91 6.87
C SER A 258 -31.39 14.11 7.78
N VAL A 259 -32.40 14.95 8.01
CA VAL A 259 -32.31 16.07 8.95
C VAL A 259 -33.12 15.73 10.20
N GLU A 260 -32.44 15.20 11.21
CA GLU A 260 -33.06 14.74 12.46
C GLU A 260 -32.84 15.71 13.62
N SER A 261 -32.00 16.73 13.44
CA SER A 261 -31.66 17.69 14.48
C SER A 261 -31.60 19.12 13.94
N TYR A 262 -31.88 20.08 14.83
CA TYR A 262 -31.77 21.50 14.52
C TYR A 262 -30.33 21.95 14.19
N PRO A 263 -29.27 21.48 14.89
CA PRO A 263 -27.88 21.75 14.51
C PRO A 263 -27.51 21.27 13.10
N LYS A 264 -28.00 20.08 12.71
CA LYS A 264 -27.79 19.50 11.38
C LYS A 264 -28.50 20.33 10.30
N LEU A 265 -29.74 20.74 10.54
CA LEU A 265 -30.48 21.64 9.64
C LEU A 265 -29.74 22.96 9.41
N ARG A 266 -29.30 23.63 10.49
CA ARG A 266 -28.63 24.93 10.42
C ARG A 266 -27.32 24.85 9.62
N THR A 267 -26.55 23.78 9.83
CA THR A 267 -25.28 23.56 9.12
C THR A 267 -25.51 23.33 7.63
N ILE A 268 -26.53 22.53 7.28
CA ILE A 268 -26.87 22.29 5.87
C ILE A 268 -27.26 23.59 5.17
N LEU A 269 -28.16 24.37 5.78
CA LEU A 269 -28.62 25.65 5.21
C LEU A 269 -27.47 26.64 5.02
N SER A 270 -26.58 26.78 6.01
CA SER A 270 -25.42 27.66 5.93
C SER A 270 -24.47 27.30 4.77
N GLN A 271 -24.46 26.04 4.34
CA GLN A 271 -23.57 25.56 3.29
C GLN A 271 -24.21 25.68 1.92
N ILE A 272 -25.53 25.45 1.81
CA ILE A 272 -26.30 25.77 0.61
C ILE A 272 -26.15 27.26 0.26
N GLU A 273 -26.16 28.15 1.26
CA GLU A 273 -25.95 29.60 1.05
C GLU A 273 -24.54 29.95 0.53
N LYS A 274 -23.52 29.17 0.85
CA LYS A 274 -22.13 29.41 0.39
C LYS A 274 -21.85 28.87 -1.02
N VAL A 275 -22.66 27.91 -1.45
CA VAL A 275 -22.50 27.19 -2.72
C VAL A 275 -23.38 27.81 -3.82
N ARG A 276 -24.28 28.73 -3.45
CA ARG A 276 -25.10 29.54 -4.36
C ARG A 276 -24.36 30.76 -4.87
#